data_AF-A0AAU1CVL0-F1
#
_entry.id   AF-A0AAU1CVL0-F1
#
_cell.length_a   1.000
_cell.length_b   1.000
_cell.length_c   1.000
_cell.angle_alpha   90.00
_cell.angle_beta   90.00
_cell.angle_gamma   90.00
#
_symmetry.space_group_name_H-M   'P 1'
#
loop_
_entity.id
_entity.type
_entity.pdbx_description
1 polymer ?
#
loop_
_entity_poly.entity_id
_entity_poly.type
_entity_poly.pdbx_seq_one_letter_code
_entity_poly.pdbx_strand_id
1 'polypeptide(L)'
;MVTSALAVGLAVTGPASTAHAEPGGRWYIVNQANGKCIQGNGYNKNLTLGTCRKRDAFHWNNYGSAKYTNYSTGTAPFGMACLAGNGRNKPVSLKRCDGGAGTAGWGIASLNNGAKTPIANAANCGYLQAVSATALKCGKRPANRKTMTWIIKYSL
;
A
#
# COMPACT_ATOMS: atom_id res chain seq x y z
N MET A 1 -26.73 38.10 39.90
CA MET A 1 -25.36 38.00 39.35
C MET A 1 -25.03 36.52 39.27
N VAL A 2 -24.82 35.99 38.08
CA VAL A 2 -24.57 34.56 37.84
C VAL A 2 -23.08 34.38 37.64
N THR A 3 -22.41 33.72 38.58
CA THR A 3 -20.98 33.42 38.51
C THR A 3 -20.78 32.10 37.80
N SER A 4 -20.34 32.16 36.54
CA SER A 4 -19.95 30.99 35.75
C SER A 4 -18.60 30.46 36.24
N ALA A 5 -18.57 29.23 36.75
CA ALA A 5 -17.33 28.51 37.01
C ALA A 5 -16.89 27.77 35.74
N LEU A 6 -15.75 28.19 35.15
CA LEU A 6 -15.07 27.43 34.10
C LEU A 6 -14.40 26.20 34.72
N ALA A 7 -14.91 25.01 34.43
CA ALA A 7 -14.21 23.76 34.70
C ALA A 7 -13.18 23.50 33.58
N VAL A 8 -11.90 23.73 33.87
CA VAL A 8 -10.78 23.32 33.01
C VAL A 8 -10.52 21.84 33.26
N GLY A 9 -11.07 20.98 32.41
CA GLY A 9 -10.73 19.56 32.39
C GLY A 9 -9.34 19.37 31.79
N LEU A 10 -8.33 19.09 32.62
CA LEU A 10 -7.04 18.58 32.16
C LEU A 10 -7.25 17.17 31.57
N ALA A 11 -7.22 17.07 30.24
CA ALA A 11 -7.04 15.79 29.59
C ALA A 11 -5.59 15.33 29.83
N VAL A 12 -5.45 14.27 30.63
CA VAL A 12 -4.18 13.57 30.85
C VAL A 12 -3.68 13.07 29.50
N THR A 13 -2.74 13.78 28.89
CA THR A 13 -1.95 13.24 27.79
C THR A 13 -1.00 12.22 28.39
N GLY A 14 -1.45 10.98 28.50
CA GLY A 14 -0.55 9.86 28.73
C GLY A 14 0.59 9.91 27.69
N PRO A 15 1.81 9.49 28.05
CA PRO A 15 2.90 9.47 27.10
C PRO A 15 2.45 8.66 25.88
N ALA A 16 2.44 9.30 24.71
CA ALA A 16 2.28 8.62 23.45
C ALA A 16 3.38 7.56 23.44
N SER A 17 2.99 6.28 23.58
CA SER A 17 3.91 5.17 23.45
C SER A 17 4.71 5.43 22.19
N THR A 18 6.02 5.63 22.33
CA THR A 18 6.94 5.75 21.21
C THR A 18 6.62 4.58 20.30
N ALA A 19 6.08 4.88 19.12
CA ALA A 19 5.83 3.86 18.11
C ALA A 19 7.18 3.22 17.82
N HIS A 20 7.43 2.08 18.45
CA HIS A 20 8.60 1.27 18.20
C HIS A 20 8.45 0.82 16.75
N ALA A 21 9.22 1.43 15.86
CA ALA A 21 9.41 0.91 14.52
C ALA A 21 10.04 -0.48 14.70
N GLU A 22 9.26 -1.54 14.46
CA GLU A 22 9.85 -2.87 14.33
C GLU A 22 10.97 -2.81 13.27
N PRO A 23 12.06 -3.55 13.47
CA PRO A 23 13.06 -3.75 12.43
C PRO A 23 12.39 -4.53 11.30
N GLY A 24 11.84 -3.81 10.31
CA GLY A 24 11.24 -4.42 9.12
C GLY A 24 10.08 -3.66 8.48
N GLY A 25 9.45 -2.69 9.16
CA GLY A 25 8.54 -1.70 8.55
C GLY A 25 7.47 -2.24 7.60
N ARG A 26 6.98 -3.48 7.76
CA ARG A 26 6.06 -4.09 6.79
C ARG A 26 4.66 -3.47 6.92
N TRP A 27 3.99 -3.31 5.79
CA TRP A 27 2.63 -2.77 5.74
C TRP A 27 1.71 -3.51 4.79
N TYR A 28 0.42 -3.36 5.05
CA TYR A 28 -0.67 -3.69 4.16
C TYR A 28 -1.03 -2.48 3.29
N ILE A 29 -1.48 -2.77 2.07
CA ILE A 29 -2.06 -1.78 1.16
C ILE A 29 -3.54 -2.11 1.00
N VAL A 30 -4.41 -1.38 1.70
CA VAL A 30 -5.85 -1.66 1.77
C VAL A 30 -6.62 -0.75 0.83
N ASN A 31 -7.47 -1.26 -0.05
CA ASN A 31 -8.29 -0.41 -0.89
C ASN A 31 -9.40 0.29 -0.09
N GLN A 32 -9.59 1.59 -0.29
CA GLN A 32 -10.60 2.34 0.45
C GLN A 32 -12.04 1.96 0.03
N ALA A 33 -12.28 1.56 -1.22
CA ALA A 33 -13.63 1.27 -1.70
C ALA A 33 -14.19 -0.06 -1.18
N ASN A 34 -13.36 -1.10 -1.07
CA ASN A 34 -13.81 -2.46 -0.73
C ASN A 34 -13.12 -3.08 0.50
N GLY A 35 -12.17 -2.38 1.12
CA GLY A 35 -11.46 -2.85 2.32
C GLY A 35 -10.53 -4.05 2.09
N LYS A 36 -10.25 -4.43 0.84
CA LYS A 36 -9.39 -5.58 0.51
C LYS A 36 -7.93 -5.16 0.40
N CYS A 37 -7.05 -6.05 0.81
CA CYS A 37 -5.60 -5.87 0.72
C CYS A 37 -5.07 -6.33 -0.63
N ILE A 38 -4.02 -5.67 -1.12
CA ILE A 38 -3.23 -6.15 -2.26
C ILE A 38 -2.47 -7.41 -1.85
N GLN A 39 -2.70 -8.48 -2.60
CA GLN A 39 -2.06 -9.77 -2.45
C GLN A 39 -1.08 -10.00 -3.60
N GLY A 40 0.18 -10.31 -3.25
CA GLY A 40 1.16 -10.88 -4.15
C GLY A 40 0.95 -12.38 -4.35
N ASN A 41 1.15 -12.84 -5.57
CA ASN A 41 0.98 -14.24 -5.97
C ASN A 41 2.29 -14.84 -6.51
N GLY A 42 3.42 -14.22 -6.18
CA GLY A 42 4.75 -14.58 -6.63
C GLY A 42 5.17 -14.03 -8.00
N TYR A 43 6.39 -14.38 -8.42
CA TYR A 43 7.05 -13.83 -9.60
C TYR A 43 6.27 -14.00 -10.89
N ASN A 44 6.22 -12.94 -11.69
CA ASN A 44 5.51 -12.86 -12.97
C ASN A 44 4.00 -13.14 -12.87
N LYS A 45 3.44 -13.25 -11.66
CA LYS A 45 2.01 -13.41 -11.45
C LYS A 45 1.36 -12.06 -11.20
N ASN A 46 0.11 -11.96 -11.62
CA ASN A 46 -0.71 -10.78 -11.37
C ASN A 46 -1.02 -10.65 -9.88
N LEU A 47 -1.08 -9.42 -9.42
CA LEU A 47 -1.60 -9.09 -8.10
C LEU A 47 -3.11 -9.28 -8.08
N THR A 48 -3.61 -9.68 -6.92
CA THR A 48 -5.04 -9.79 -6.65
C THR A 48 -5.41 -8.99 -5.42
N LEU A 49 -6.70 -8.89 -5.15
CA LEU A 49 -7.22 -8.36 -3.90
C LEU A 49 -7.76 -9.51 -3.05
N GLY A 50 -7.52 -9.44 -1.75
CA GLY A 50 -7.97 -10.46 -0.80
C GLY A 50 -8.30 -9.86 0.55
N THR A 51 -8.92 -10.66 1.42
CA THR A 51 -9.06 -10.29 2.83
C THR A 51 -7.67 -10.18 3.45
N CYS A 52 -7.40 -9.06 4.11
CA CYS A 52 -6.13 -8.80 4.78
C CYS A 52 -5.81 -9.90 5.79
N ARG A 53 -4.61 -10.49 5.69
CA ARG A 53 -4.15 -11.58 6.58
C ARG A 53 -2.71 -11.32 7.01
N LYS A 54 -2.32 -11.80 8.19
CA LYS A 54 -0.92 -11.86 8.64
C LYS A 54 -0.17 -12.96 7.88
N ARG A 55 0.04 -12.77 6.57
CA ARG A 55 0.80 -13.64 5.68
C ARG A 55 1.65 -12.78 4.75
N ASP A 56 2.85 -13.25 4.43
CA ASP A 56 3.83 -12.53 3.61
C ASP A 56 3.27 -12.03 2.27
N ALA A 57 2.33 -12.78 1.67
CA ALA A 57 1.67 -12.38 0.44
C ALA A 57 0.93 -11.03 0.51
N PHE A 58 0.55 -10.58 1.71
CA PHE A 58 -0.14 -9.30 1.93
C PHE A 58 0.79 -8.20 2.46
N HIS A 59 2.04 -8.54 2.75
CA HIS A 59 3.01 -7.61 3.30
C HIS A 59 3.81 -6.94 2.18
N TRP A 60 4.02 -5.65 2.37
CA TRP A 60 4.74 -4.79 1.46
C TRP A 60 5.77 -3.98 2.22
N ASN A 61 6.82 -3.56 1.52
CA ASN A 61 7.83 -2.66 2.06
C ASN A 61 8.39 -1.77 0.95
N ASN A 62 9.10 -0.70 1.30
CA ASN A 62 9.83 0.11 0.33
C ASN A 62 11.06 -0.64 -0.16
N TYR A 63 11.38 -0.44 -1.44
CA TYR A 63 12.62 -0.91 -2.03
C TYR A 63 13.23 0.25 -2.81
N GLY A 64 14.14 0.98 -2.14
CA GLY A 64 14.61 2.28 -2.63
C GLY A 64 13.52 3.36 -2.59
N SER A 65 13.64 4.37 -3.45
CA SER A 65 12.78 5.58 -3.43
C SER A 65 11.47 5.46 -4.20
N ALA A 66 11.36 4.54 -5.17
CA ALA A 66 10.22 4.46 -6.08
C ALA A 66 9.87 3.03 -6.53
N LYS A 67 10.24 2.02 -5.74
CA LYS A 67 9.85 0.62 -5.93
C LYS A 67 9.30 0.07 -4.60
N TYR A 68 8.41 -0.90 -4.68
CA TYR A 68 7.76 -1.49 -3.50
C TYR A 68 7.77 -3.00 -3.62
N THR A 69 8.33 -3.66 -2.62
CA THR A 69 8.51 -5.11 -2.60
C THR A 69 7.38 -5.81 -1.86
N ASN A 70 7.06 -7.03 -2.28
CA ASN A 70 6.13 -7.94 -1.63
C ASN A 70 6.83 -9.25 -1.24
N TYR A 71 6.41 -9.84 -0.14
CA TYR A 71 7.06 -11.02 0.45
C TYR A 71 6.42 -12.35 0.02
N SER A 72 5.48 -12.39 -0.94
CA SER A 72 4.91 -13.66 -1.45
C SER A 72 5.94 -14.62 -2.05
N THR A 73 7.14 -14.14 -2.35
CA THR A 73 8.29 -14.96 -2.75
C THR A 73 9.42 -14.79 -1.75
N GLY A 74 10.11 -15.88 -1.42
CA GLY A 74 11.40 -15.81 -0.76
C GLY A 74 12.41 -15.00 -1.60
N THR A 75 13.52 -14.62 -0.95
CA THR A 75 14.55 -13.71 -1.48
C THR A 75 15.44 -14.30 -2.59
N ALA A 76 15.31 -15.60 -2.92
CA ALA A 76 16.26 -16.31 -3.78
C ALA A 76 15.60 -17.19 -4.85
N PRO A 77 16.24 -17.39 -6.03
CA PRO A 77 17.51 -16.79 -6.48
C PRO A 77 17.35 -15.45 -7.25
N PHE A 78 16.13 -14.97 -7.46
CA PHE A 78 15.85 -13.85 -8.37
C PHE A 78 15.80 -12.46 -7.70
N GLY A 79 16.09 -12.37 -6.39
CA GLY A 79 16.04 -11.13 -5.61
C GLY A 79 14.67 -10.89 -4.97
N MET A 80 14.36 -9.64 -4.66
CA MET A 80 13.06 -9.20 -4.14
C MET A 80 12.04 -9.02 -5.27
N ALA A 81 10.77 -9.38 -5.02
CA ALA A 81 9.68 -9.18 -5.97
C ALA A 81 9.04 -7.81 -5.75
N CYS A 82 8.97 -6.98 -6.79
CA CYS A 82 8.42 -5.64 -6.77
C CYS A 82 7.15 -5.49 -7.61
N LEU A 83 6.31 -4.54 -7.18
CA LEU A 83 5.17 -4.02 -7.91
C LEU A 83 5.58 -3.60 -9.33
N ALA A 84 4.94 -4.15 -10.36
CA ALA A 84 5.30 -3.91 -11.75
C ALA A 84 4.09 -3.59 -12.63
N GLY A 85 4.11 -2.41 -13.25
CA GLY A 85 3.08 -1.97 -14.19
C GLY A 85 3.34 -2.54 -15.58
N ASN A 86 2.28 -2.95 -16.28
CA ASN A 86 2.37 -3.53 -17.62
C ASN A 86 1.59 -2.69 -18.65
N GLY A 87 1.65 -1.36 -18.53
CA GLY A 87 0.86 -0.43 -19.34
C GLY A 87 -0.52 -0.08 -18.77
N ARG A 88 -1.16 0.91 -19.40
CA ARG A 88 -2.47 1.44 -18.98
C ARG A 88 -3.59 0.41 -19.19
N ASN A 89 -4.51 0.32 -18.23
CA ASN A 89 -5.64 -0.62 -18.20
C ASN A 89 -5.26 -2.09 -18.15
N LYS A 90 -4.00 -2.42 -17.85
CA LYS A 90 -3.52 -3.79 -17.72
C LYS A 90 -3.41 -4.21 -16.25
N PRO A 91 -3.53 -5.52 -15.96
CA PRO A 91 -3.20 -6.06 -14.64
C PRO A 91 -1.79 -5.66 -14.22
N VAL A 92 -1.60 -5.55 -12.91
CA VAL A 92 -0.31 -5.27 -12.29
C VAL A 92 0.25 -6.57 -11.75
N SER A 93 1.55 -6.76 -11.85
CA SER A 93 2.21 -8.03 -11.53
C SER A 93 3.37 -7.82 -10.55
N LEU A 94 3.96 -8.92 -10.11
CA LEU A 94 5.27 -8.91 -9.45
C LEU A 94 6.38 -9.23 -10.46
N LYS A 95 7.45 -8.45 -10.44
CA LYS A 95 8.68 -8.67 -11.21
C LYS A 95 9.89 -8.52 -10.31
N ARG A 96 11.08 -8.93 -10.77
CA ARG A 96 12.33 -8.66 -10.05
C ARG A 96 12.47 -7.15 -9.84
N CYS A 97 12.74 -6.72 -8.61
CA CYS A 97 12.92 -5.31 -8.30
C CYS A 97 14.02 -4.66 -9.15
N ASP A 98 15.09 -5.39 -9.45
CA ASP A 98 16.19 -4.94 -10.29
C ASP A 98 16.13 -5.62 -11.66
N GLY A 99 16.20 -4.81 -12.72
CA GLY A 99 16.05 -5.25 -14.10
C GLY A 99 14.62 -5.58 -14.54
N GLY A 100 13.64 -5.64 -13.63
CA GLY A 100 12.25 -5.88 -13.98
C GLY A 100 11.57 -4.67 -14.64
N ALA A 101 11.08 -4.86 -15.87
CA ALA A 101 10.31 -3.84 -16.57
C ALA A 101 9.08 -3.39 -15.75
N GLY A 102 8.87 -2.07 -15.69
CA GLY A 102 7.71 -1.46 -15.02
C GLY A 102 7.76 -1.45 -13.49
N THR A 103 8.89 -1.79 -12.87
CA THR A 103 9.07 -1.79 -11.40
C THR A 103 9.45 -0.44 -10.80
N ALA A 104 9.96 0.48 -11.61
CA ALA A 104 10.37 1.81 -11.20
C ALA A 104 9.27 2.87 -11.43
N GLY A 105 9.41 4.01 -10.74
CA GLY A 105 8.55 5.18 -10.94
C GLY A 105 7.20 5.08 -10.23
N TRP A 106 7.08 4.21 -9.22
CA TRP A 106 5.87 4.15 -8.40
C TRP A 106 5.92 5.20 -7.29
N GLY A 107 5.01 6.17 -7.36
CA GLY A 107 4.78 7.17 -6.33
C GLY A 107 3.68 6.76 -5.36
N ILE A 108 3.97 6.89 -4.07
CA ILE A 108 3.01 6.83 -2.97
C ILE A 108 3.17 8.13 -2.21
N ALA A 109 2.09 8.91 -2.07
CA ALA A 109 2.17 10.27 -1.52
C ALA A 109 2.47 10.29 -0.01
N SER A 110 2.06 9.25 0.73
CA SER A 110 2.41 9.08 2.14
C SER A 110 2.42 7.61 2.53
N LEU A 111 3.44 7.21 3.29
CA LEU A 111 3.57 5.90 3.91
C LEU A 111 3.30 5.94 5.41
N ASN A 112 2.65 6.99 5.93
CA ASN A 112 2.27 7.04 7.34
C ASN A 112 1.17 6.01 7.63
N ASN A 113 1.13 5.48 8.86
CA ASN A 113 0.09 4.54 9.26
C ASN A 113 -1.30 5.21 9.18
N GLY A 114 -2.24 4.56 8.50
CA GLY A 114 -3.59 5.07 8.25
C GLY A 114 -3.70 6.07 7.10
N ALA A 115 -2.60 6.42 6.42
CA ALA A 115 -2.62 7.39 5.32
C ALA A 115 -3.47 6.90 4.15
N LYS A 116 -4.35 7.78 3.65
CA LYS A 116 -5.14 7.59 2.42
C LYS A 116 -4.38 8.21 1.26
N THR A 117 -3.82 7.39 0.39
CA THR A 117 -2.92 7.82 -0.68
C THR A 117 -3.27 7.16 -2.00
N PRO A 118 -3.15 7.85 -3.15
CA PRO A 118 -3.05 7.16 -4.42
C PRO A 118 -1.72 6.40 -4.52
N ILE A 119 -1.70 5.37 -5.35
CA ILE A 119 -0.46 4.71 -5.81
C ILE A 119 -0.42 4.91 -7.32
N ALA A 120 0.62 5.55 -7.83
CA ALA A 120 0.69 5.96 -9.23
C ALA A 120 2.02 5.59 -9.88
N ASN A 121 1.98 5.26 -11.16
CA ASN A 121 3.14 5.17 -12.03
C ASN A 121 2.83 5.99 -13.30
N ALA A 122 3.20 7.26 -13.26
CA ALA A 122 2.82 8.24 -14.28
C ALA A 122 3.37 7.88 -15.67
N ALA A 123 4.60 7.37 -15.73
CA ALA A 123 5.29 7.05 -16.97
C ALA A 123 4.74 5.79 -17.67
N ASN A 124 4.22 4.82 -16.92
CA ASN A 124 3.87 3.51 -17.47
C ASN A 124 2.36 3.27 -17.54
N CYS A 125 1.62 3.47 -16.44
CA CYS A 125 0.30 2.85 -16.31
C CYS A 125 -0.80 3.77 -15.73
N GLY A 126 -0.45 4.88 -15.07
CA GLY A 126 -1.38 5.82 -14.41
C GLY A 126 -1.54 5.52 -12.93
N TYR A 127 -2.76 5.22 -12.48
CA TYR A 127 -3.11 4.96 -11.07
C TYR A 127 -3.44 3.49 -10.86
N LEU A 128 -2.93 2.92 -9.77
CA LEU A 128 -3.34 1.61 -9.28
C LEU A 128 -4.76 1.71 -8.73
N GLN A 129 -5.65 0.84 -9.17
CA GLN A 129 -7.06 0.88 -8.81
C GLN A 129 -7.66 -0.52 -8.67
N ALA A 130 -8.53 -0.68 -7.68
CA ALA A 130 -9.41 -1.82 -7.57
C ALA A 130 -10.46 -1.79 -8.69
N VAL A 131 -10.69 -2.94 -9.31
CA VAL A 131 -11.72 -3.15 -10.34
C VAL A 131 -12.91 -3.92 -9.76
N SER A 132 -12.63 -4.84 -8.84
CA SER A 132 -13.62 -5.62 -8.10
C SER A 132 -13.11 -5.91 -6.69
N ALA A 133 -13.78 -6.78 -5.95
CA ALA A 133 -13.29 -7.29 -4.66
C ALA A 133 -12.04 -8.18 -4.77
N THR A 134 -11.69 -8.65 -5.97
CA THR A 134 -10.60 -9.62 -6.19
C THR A 134 -9.57 -9.18 -7.23
N ALA A 135 -9.90 -8.18 -8.05
CA ALA A 135 -9.07 -7.73 -9.16
C ALA A 135 -8.66 -6.27 -9.02
N LEU A 136 -7.45 -5.97 -9.51
CA LEU A 136 -6.91 -4.62 -9.60
C LEU A 136 -6.15 -4.43 -10.92
N LYS A 137 -6.03 -3.18 -11.35
CA LYS A 137 -5.29 -2.80 -12.56
C LYS A 137 -4.64 -1.44 -12.39
N CYS A 138 -3.77 -1.07 -13.31
CA CYS A 138 -3.45 0.34 -13.51
C CYS A 138 -4.40 0.99 -14.52
N GLY A 139 -4.66 2.29 -14.42
CA GLY A 139 -5.35 3.02 -15.48
C GLY A 139 -5.38 4.52 -15.31
N LYS A 140 -6.20 5.20 -16.13
CA LYS A 140 -6.55 6.61 -15.90
C LYS A 140 -7.23 6.78 -14.54
N ARG A 141 -7.22 8.00 -14.01
CA ARG A 141 -7.96 8.37 -12.80
C ARG A 141 -9.44 7.95 -12.95
N PRO A 142 -9.98 7.08 -12.08
CA PRO A 142 -11.38 6.67 -12.13
C PRO A 142 -12.32 7.79 -11.62
N ALA A 143 -13.58 7.72 -12.01
CA ALA A 143 -14.62 8.60 -11.49
C ALA A 143 -14.80 8.40 -9.97
N ASN A 144 -14.91 7.14 -9.52
CA ASN A 144 -14.88 6.81 -8.10
C ASN A 144 -13.44 6.81 -7.57
N ARG A 145 -13.00 7.92 -6.97
CA ARG A 145 -11.63 8.04 -6.45
C ARG A 145 -11.29 7.01 -5.37
N LYS A 146 -12.28 6.49 -4.62
CA LYS A 146 -12.03 5.47 -3.59
C LYS A 146 -11.41 4.18 -4.14
N THR A 147 -11.63 3.86 -5.43
CA THR A 147 -11.04 2.66 -6.03
C THR A 147 -9.55 2.82 -6.30
N MET A 148 -9.05 4.05 -6.51
CA MET A 148 -7.62 4.35 -6.64
C MET A 148 -6.96 4.83 -5.33
N THR A 149 -7.74 4.99 -4.25
CA THR A 149 -7.21 5.38 -2.94
C THR A 149 -6.94 4.15 -2.10
N TRP A 150 -5.73 4.11 -1.54
CA TRP A 150 -5.22 3.02 -0.73
C TRP A 150 -4.90 3.53 0.67
N ILE A 151 -5.13 2.70 1.67
CA ILE A 151 -4.83 2.95 3.08
C ILE A 151 -3.60 2.13 3.42
N ILE A 152 -2.53 2.80 3.84
CA ILE A 152 -1.32 2.14 4.34
C ILE A 152 -1.58 1.74 5.80
N LYS A 153 -1.45 0.46 6.13
CA LYS A 153 -1.58 -0.03 7.51
C LYS A 153 -0.35 -0.84 7.90
N TYR A 154 0.41 -0.39 8.90
CA TYR A 154 1.55 -1.17 9.37
C TYR A 154 1.09 -2.45 10.06
N SER A 155 1.77 -3.55 9.79
CA SER A 155 1.53 -4.81 10.48
C SER A 155 2.19 -4.74 11.86
N LEU A 156 1.42 -4.40 12.88
CA LEU A 156 1.77 -4.66 14.29
C LEU A 156 1.31 -6.09 14.66
#